data_AF-A0A537TYS9-F1
#
_entry.id   AF-A0A537TYS9-F1
#
_cell.length_a   1.000
_cell.length_b   1.000
_cell.length_c   1.000
_cell.angle_alpha   90.00
_cell.angle_beta   90.00
_cell.angle_gamma   90.00
#
_symmetry.space_group_name_H-M   'P 1'
#
loop_
_entity.id
_entity.type
_entity.pdbx_description
1 polymer ?
#
loop_
_entity_poly.entity_id
_entity_poly.type
_entity_poly.pdbx_seq_one_letter_code
_entity_poly.pdbx_strand_id
1 'polypeptide(L)'
;NPCGVAEGASLVEAYRKALACDPVSAFGGIVAVNRKLDAQAAHAITDIFTEVIIAPEASEEALAIVGAKKNLRLLLAGSLPDPRAGGMIVKSVAGGL
;
A
#
# COMPACT_ATOMS: atom_id res chain seq x y z
N ASN A 1 0.17 -11.51 6.26
CA ASN A 1 1.61 -11.78 6.05
C ASN A 1 2.13 -10.89 4.94
N PRO A 2 3.35 -10.33 5.04
CA PRO A 2 3.97 -9.58 3.95
C PRO A 2 4.57 -10.53 2.90
N CYS A 3 4.34 -10.26 1.61
CA CYS A 3 5.06 -10.92 0.51
C CYS A 3 6.29 -10.13 0.06
N GLY A 4 6.38 -8.85 0.40
CA GLY A 4 7.53 -7.99 0.08
C GLY A 4 7.50 -6.69 0.87
N VAL A 5 8.68 -6.17 1.21
CA VAL A 5 8.91 -4.86 1.83
C VAL A 5 10.26 -4.33 1.37
N ALA A 6 10.36 -3.05 1.07
CA ALA A 6 11.61 -2.42 0.68
C ALA A 6 11.57 -0.91 0.88
N GLU A 7 12.76 -0.31 0.88
CA GLU A 7 12.99 1.13 0.83
C GLU A 7 13.79 1.52 -0.42
N GLY A 8 13.68 2.78 -0.81
CA GLY A 8 14.30 3.34 -2.01
C GLY A 8 14.24 4.87 -2.01
N ALA A 9 15.05 5.47 -2.87
CA ALA A 9 15.10 6.93 -3.02
C ALA A 9 13.74 7.47 -3.49
N SER A 10 13.05 6.73 -4.34
CA SER A 10 11.67 7.01 -4.78
C SER A 10 10.69 5.88 -4.42
N LEU A 11 9.40 6.18 -4.45
CA LEU A 11 8.36 5.18 -4.21
C LEU A 11 8.37 4.08 -5.28
N VAL A 12 8.59 4.42 -6.56
CA VAL A 12 8.67 3.40 -7.62
C VAL A 12 9.86 2.46 -7.42
N GLU A 13 10.99 2.95 -6.93
CA GLU A 13 12.17 2.13 -6.67
C GLU A 13 11.90 1.17 -5.50
N ALA A 14 11.35 1.69 -4.41
CA ALA A 14 10.93 0.89 -3.26
C ALA A 14 9.91 -0.18 -3.67
N TYR A 15 8.89 0.17 -4.46
CA TYR A 15 7.89 -0.76 -4.94
C TYR A 15 8.50 -1.89 -5.78
N ARG A 16 9.35 -1.56 -6.76
CA ARG A 16 10.02 -2.56 -7.62
C ARG A 16 10.88 -3.54 -6.82
N LYS A 17 11.60 -3.04 -5.81
CA LYS A 17 12.38 -3.89 -4.88
C LYS A 17 11.48 -4.80 -4.05
N ALA A 18 10.38 -4.28 -3.50
CA ALA A 18 9.43 -5.06 -2.71
C ALA A 18 8.76 -6.15 -3.56
N LEU A 19 8.34 -5.80 -4.78
CA LEU A 19 7.74 -6.73 -5.74
C LEU A 19 8.70 -7.87 -6.14
N ALA A 20 9.99 -7.57 -6.29
CA ALA A 20 11.00 -8.57 -6.63
C ALA A 20 11.19 -9.65 -5.56
N CYS A 21 10.69 -9.44 -4.33
CA CYS A 21 10.74 -10.43 -3.26
C CYS A 21 9.87 -11.67 -3.57
N ASP A 22 8.63 -11.44 -3.99
CA ASP A 22 7.70 -12.49 -4.38
C ASP A 22 6.59 -11.92 -5.31
N PRO A 23 6.84 -11.88 -6.62
CA PRO A 23 5.88 -11.32 -7.57
C PRO A 23 4.64 -12.20 -7.74
N VAL A 24 4.72 -13.50 -7.43
CA VAL A 24 3.58 -14.43 -7.56
C VAL A 24 2.57 -14.14 -6.47
N SER A 25 3.03 -14.03 -5.21
CA SER A 25 2.14 -13.72 -4.09
C SER A 25 1.67 -12.26 -4.08
N ALA A 26 2.35 -11.35 -4.78
CA ALA A 26 1.93 -9.96 -4.91
C ALA A 26 0.69 -9.77 -5.82
N PHE A 27 0.39 -10.73 -6.69
CA PHE A 27 -0.79 -10.67 -7.56
C PHE A 27 -2.09 -10.76 -6.73
N GLY A 28 -2.96 -9.76 -6.86
CA GLY A 28 -4.15 -9.59 -6.02
C GLY A 28 -3.85 -9.09 -4.60
N GLY A 29 -2.62 -8.59 -4.37
CA GLY A 29 -2.18 -8.14 -3.07
C GLY A 29 -2.68 -6.74 -2.68
N ILE A 30 -2.28 -6.34 -1.47
CA ILE A 30 -2.48 -5.00 -0.90
C ILE A 30 -1.13 -4.28 -0.86
N VAL A 31 -1.07 -3.07 -1.42
CA VAL A 31 0.13 -2.23 -1.40
C VAL A 31 -0.07 -1.09 -0.41
N ALA A 32 0.81 -0.97 0.57
CA ALA A 32 0.86 0.15 1.50
C ALA A 32 2.12 0.98 1.26
N VAL A 33 1.98 2.30 1.15
CA VAL A 33 3.09 3.24 1.06
C VAL A 33 3.04 4.23 2.23
N ASN A 34 4.20 4.73 2.63
CA ASN A 34 4.34 5.66 3.76
C ASN A 34 4.56 7.13 3.32
N ARG A 35 4.44 7.42 2.02
CA ARG A 35 4.57 8.75 1.41
C ARG A 35 3.47 8.95 0.37
N LYS A 36 3.26 10.20 -0.05
CA LYS A 36 2.31 10.54 -1.12
C LYS A 36 2.54 9.69 -2.37
N LEU A 37 1.48 9.02 -2.85
CA LEU A 37 1.50 8.23 -4.06
C LEU A 37 1.61 9.17 -5.28
N ASP A 38 2.69 9.03 -6.05
CA ASP A 38 2.92 9.76 -7.30
C ASP A 38 2.51 8.94 -8.53
N ALA A 39 2.48 9.60 -9.69
CA ALA A 39 2.10 8.98 -10.97
C ALA A 39 3.00 7.78 -11.34
N GLN A 40 4.30 7.86 -11.05
CA GLN A 40 5.27 6.86 -11.46
C GLN A 40 5.08 5.55 -10.66
N ALA A 41 4.89 5.67 -9.36
CA ALA A 41 4.55 4.55 -8.49
C ALA A 41 3.15 4.01 -8.80
N ALA A 42 2.16 4.88 -9.03
CA ALA A 42 0.81 4.45 -9.41
C ALA A 42 0.83 3.59 -10.67
N HIS A 43 1.51 4.02 -11.73
CA HIS A 43 1.67 3.22 -12.95
C HIS A 43 2.25 1.84 -12.66
N ALA A 44 3.41 1.80 -11.99
CA ALA A 44 4.08 0.54 -11.68
C ALA A 44 3.21 -0.43 -10.87
N ILE A 45 2.43 0.09 -9.90
CA ILE A 45 1.52 -0.73 -9.10
C ILE A 45 0.35 -1.26 -9.95
N THR A 46 -0.17 -0.43 -10.86
CA THR A 46 -1.31 -0.79 -11.71
C THR A 46 -0.98 -1.68 -12.92
N ASP A 47 0.31 -1.91 -13.20
CA ASP A 47 0.79 -2.89 -14.19
C ASP A 47 0.58 -4.33 -13.73
N ILE A 48 0.43 -4.54 -12.41
CA ILE A 48 0.07 -5.81 -11.80
C ILE A 48 -1.36 -5.71 -11.30
N PHE A 49 -2.11 -6.81 -11.36
CA PHE A 49 -3.39 -6.88 -10.70
C PHE A 49 -3.20 -6.66 -9.20
N THR A 50 -3.60 -5.48 -8.71
CA THR A 50 -3.53 -5.08 -7.31
C THR A 50 -4.96 -4.85 -6.82
N GLU A 51 -5.28 -5.29 -5.61
CA GLU A 51 -6.63 -5.19 -5.07
C GLU A 51 -6.89 -3.88 -4.31
N VAL A 52 -5.88 -3.43 -3.55
CA VAL A 52 -5.96 -2.24 -2.69
C VAL A 52 -4.61 -1.52 -2.70
N ILE A 53 -4.66 -0.19 -2.77
CA ILE A 53 -3.55 0.70 -2.45
C ILE A 53 -3.96 1.54 -1.25
N ILE A 54 -3.09 1.64 -0.24
CA ILE A 54 -3.23 2.58 0.86
C ILE A 54 -2.03 3.53 0.91
N ALA A 55 -2.33 4.83 0.96
CA ALA A 55 -1.33 5.90 0.98
C ALA A 55 -1.79 7.03 1.91
N PRO A 56 -0.88 7.87 2.42
CA PRO A 56 -1.24 9.10 3.14
C PRO A 56 -2.04 10.05 2.24
N GLU A 57 -1.53 10.24 1.02
CA GLU A 57 -2.02 11.18 0.00
C GLU A 57 -1.75 10.59 -1.39
N ALA A 58 -2.35 11.18 -2.43
CA ALA A 58 -2.06 10.85 -3.83
C ALA A 58 -1.99 12.14 -4.68
N SER A 59 -1.21 12.13 -5.77
CA SER A 59 -1.27 13.19 -6.78
C SER A 59 -2.52 13.06 -7.66
N GLU A 60 -2.92 14.14 -8.34
CA GLU A 60 -4.08 14.12 -9.24
C GLU A 60 -3.91 13.09 -10.38
N GLU A 61 -2.68 12.99 -10.89
CA GLU A 61 -2.33 12.00 -11.91
C GLU A 61 -2.43 10.57 -11.36
N ALA A 62 -1.96 10.33 -10.13
CA ALA A 62 -2.10 9.03 -9.47
C ALA A 62 -3.57 8.65 -9.26
N LEU A 63 -4.42 9.61 -8.87
CA LEU A 63 -5.86 9.41 -8.77
C LEU A 63 -6.49 9.03 -10.12
N ALA A 64 -6.08 9.68 -11.21
CA ALA A 64 -6.57 9.36 -12.55
C ALA A 64 -6.14 7.95 -13.01
N ILE A 65 -4.88 7.59 -12.78
CA ILE A 65 -4.33 6.26 -13.12
C ILE A 65 -5.06 5.16 -12.37
N VAL A 66 -5.22 5.31 -11.06
CA VAL A 66 -5.91 4.33 -10.22
C VAL A 66 -7.41 4.30 -10.54
N GLY A 67 -8.03 5.46 -10.75
CA GLY A 67 -9.45 5.60 -11.09
C GLY A 67 -9.84 4.94 -12.41
N ALA A 68 -8.89 4.77 -13.34
CA ALA A 68 -9.12 4.02 -14.58
C ALA A 68 -9.31 2.50 -14.35
N LYS A 69 -8.93 1.98 -13.17
CA LYS A 69 -9.06 0.56 -12.80
C LYS A 69 -10.30 0.36 -11.94
N LYS A 70 -11.44 0.01 -12.57
CA LYS A 70 -12.78 -0.10 -11.96
C LYS A 70 -12.83 -0.79 -10.58
N ASN A 71 -12.03 -1.83 -10.36
CA ASN A 71 -12.06 -2.65 -9.14
C ASN A 71 -10.91 -2.36 -8.16
N LEU A 72 -9.96 -1.49 -8.53
CA LEU A 72 -8.84 -1.13 -7.67
C LEU A 72 -9.30 -0.10 -6.64
N ARG A 73 -9.11 -0.42 -5.36
CA ARG A 73 -9.49 0.47 -4.26
C ARG A 73 -8.28 1.29 -3.83
N LEU A 74 -8.42 2.61 -3.82
CA LEU A 74 -7.44 3.53 -3.23
C LEU A 74 -7.99 4.08 -1.92
N LEU A 75 -7.24 3.89 -0.84
CA LEU A 75 -7.54 4.45 0.48
C LEU A 75 -6.53 5.53 0.80
N LEU A 76 -7.04 6.76 1.02
CA LEU A 76 -6.23 7.86 1.54
C LEU A 76 -6.39 7.91 3.05
N ALA A 77 -5.33 7.56 3.76
CA ALA A 77 -5.33 7.46 5.22
C ALA A 77 -5.09 8.82 5.91
N GLY A 78 -4.66 9.85 5.17
CA GLY A 78 -4.25 11.12 5.75
C GLY A 78 -2.95 10.97 6.54
N SER A 79 -2.92 11.46 7.78
CA SER A 79 -1.73 11.34 8.62
C SER A 79 -1.45 9.88 9.00
N LEU A 80 -0.17 9.50 8.95
CA LEU A 80 0.27 8.23 9.49
C LEU A 80 0.44 8.38 11.01
N PRO A 81 -0.18 7.50 11.83
CA PRO A 81 0.01 7.52 13.28
C PRO A 81 1.48 7.24 13.64
N ASP A 82 1.98 7.78 14.76
CA ASP A 82 3.33 7.47 15.24
C ASP A 82 3.38 5.98 15.62
N PRO A 83 4.22 5.16 14.95
CA PRO A 83 4.33 3.73 15.25
C PRO A 83 4.86 3.45 16.67
N ARG A 84 5.43 4.44 17.35
CA ARG A 84 5.94 4.36 18.73
C ARG A 84 4.92 4.82 19.76
N ALA A 85 3.77 5.36 19.33
CA ALA A 85 2.72 5.73 20.26
C ALA A 85 2.22 4.48 21.01
N GLY A 86 2.09 4.60 22.33
CA GLY A 86 1.46 3.56 23.13
C GLY A 86 0.00 3.35 22.71
N GLY A 87 -0.47 2.11 22.79
CA GLY A 87 -1.85 1.76 22.47
C GLY A 87 -2.31 0.54 23.25
N MET A 88 -3.62 0.36 23.35
CA MET A 88 -4.21 -0.84 23.93
C MET A 88 -4.41 -1.89 22.85
N ILE A 89 -3.81 -3.07 23.01
CA ILE A 89 -4.07 -4.23 22.17
C ILE A 89 -5.04 -5.13 22.92
N VAL A 90 -6.23 -5.32 22.35
CA VAL A 90 -7.25 -6.23 22.90
C VAL A 90 -7.33 -7.46 22.02
N LYS A 91 -7.21 -8.65 22.61
CA LYS A 91 -7.31 -9.92 21.91
C LYS A 91 -8.28 -10.82 22.66
N SER A 92 -9.48 -10.98 22.11
CA SER A 92 -10.53 -11.80 22.71
C SER A 92 -10.17 -13.29 22.73
N VAL A 93 -10.77 -13.98 23.70
CA VAL A 93 -10.78 -15.44 23.82
C VAL A 93 -12.21 -15.92 24.03
N ALA A 94 -12.47 -17.22 23.88
CA ALA A 94 -13.80 -17.77 24.16
C ALA A 94 -14.22 -17.41 25.61
N GLY A 95 -15.35 -16.72 25.75
CA GLY A 95 -15.89 -16.29 27.05
C GLY A 95 -15.57 -14.85 27.46
N GLY A 96 -14.81 -14.06 26.68
CA GLY A 96 -14.58 -12.66 27.02
C GLY A 96 -13.60 -11.89 26.12
N LEU A 97 -13.19 -10.73 26.63
CA LEU A 97 -12.07 -9.93 26.13
C LEU A 97 -10.80 -10.25 26.92
#